data_AF-A0A1L9BFJ7-F1
#
_entry.id   AF-A0A1L9BFJ7-F1
#
_cell.length_a   1.000
_cell.length_b   1.000
_cell.length_c   1.000
_cell.angle_alpha   90.00
_cell.angle_beta   90.00
_cell.angle_gamma   90.00
#
_symmetry.space_group_name_H-M   'P 1'
#
loop_
_entity.id
_entity.type
_entity.pdbx_description
1 polymer ?
#
loop_
_entity_poly.entity_id
_entity_poly.type
_entity_poly.pdbx_seq_one_letter_code
_entity_poly.pdbx_strand_id
1 'polypeptide(L)' 'MLLRTDIHTLFDLNLLGIDPESLRIHLHPRIKGSEYERFDGKRLACEAKLLSKEALELRWNAFQERLMLVVGLKRSGEDL' A
#
# COMPACT_ATOMS: atom_id res chain seq x y z
N MET A 1 -15.00 -11.62 10.95
CA MET A 1 -13.67 -11.46 11.59
C MET A 1 -13.36 -9.98 11.68
N LEU A 2 -13.11 -9.43 12.88
CA LEU A 2 -12.72 -8.03 13.06
C LEU A 2 -11.21 -7.86 12.85
N LEU A 3 -10.75 -7.92 11.59
CA LEU A 3 -9.72 -6.97 11.21
C LEU A 3 -10.49 -5.65 11.06
N ARG A 4 -10.05 -4.58 11.72
CA ARG A 4 -10.68 -3.26 11.66
C ARG A 4 -11.12 -2.99 10.21
N THR A 5 -12.43 -2.88 9.99
CA THR A 5 -13.08 -2.90 8.66
C THR A 5 -12.35 -2.02 7.64
N ASP A 6 -11.78 -0.93 8.13
CA ASP A 6 -11.04 0.07 7.39
C ASP A 6 -9.75 -0.43 6.73
N ILE A 7 -8.98 -1.35 7.33
CA ILE A 7 -7.70 -1.81 6.74
C ILE A 7 -7.96 -2.57 5.44
N HIS A 8 -9.01 -3.40 5.42
CA HIS A 8 -9.43 -4.10 4.21
C HIS A 8 -9.90 -3.11 3.14
N THR A 9 -10.62 -2.06 3.52
CA THR A 9 -11.02 -0.98 2.60
C THR A 9 -9.81 -0.22 2.05
N LEU A 10 -8.84 0.13 2.88
CA LEU A 10 -7.61 0.82 2.45
C LEU A 10 -6.80 -0.04 1.48
N PHE A 11 -6.71 -1.34 1.77
CA PHE A 11 -6.08 -2.29 0.87
C PHE A 11 -6.84 -2.35 -0.45
N ASP A 12 -8.17 -2.50 -0.41
CA ASP A 12 -9.03 -2.59 -1.61
C ASP A 12 -8.97 -1.34 -2.49
N LEU A 13 -8.89 -0.16 -1.87
CA LEU A 13 -8.73 1.14 -2.54
C LEU A 13 -7.32 1.40 -3.08
N ASN A 14 -6.38 0.47 -2.94
CA ASN A 14 -4.96 0.64 -3.30
C ASN A 14 -4.30 1.82 -2.54
N LEU A 15 -4.77 2.11 -1.32
CA LEU A 15 -4.15 3.09 -0.43
C LEU A 15 -3.13 2.44 0.52
N LEU A 16 -3.20 1.12 0.65
CA LEU A 16 -2.24 0.30 1.39
C LEU A 16 -1.76 -0.82 0.45
N GLY A 17 -0.45 -0.92 0.28
CA GLY A 17 0.21 -1.99 -0.47
C GLY A 17 0.99 -2.89 0.47
N ILE A 18 1.17 -4.15 0.09
CA ILE A 18 2.05 -5.10 0.77
C ILE A 18 3.09 -5.54 -0.24
N ASP A 19 4.36 -5.37 0.11
CA ASP A 19 5.46 -5.86 -0.72
C ASP A 19 5.48 -7.40 -0.69
N PRO A 20 5.32 -8.10 -1.83
CA PRO A 20 5.30 -9.56 -1.87
C PRO A 20 6.65 -10.20 -1.49
N GLU A 21 7.76 -9.49 -1.57
CA GLU A 21 9.09 -10.01 -1.23
C GLU A 21 9.39 -9.83 0.25
N SER A 22 9.21 -8.62 0.77
CA SER A 22 9.56 -8.31 2.17
C SER A 22 8.41 -8.49 3.16
N LEU A 23 7.16 -8.62 2.66
CA LEU A 23 5.91 -8.60 3.43
C LEU A 23 5.77 -7.36 4.31
N ARG A 24 6.38 -6.25 3.88
CA ARG A 24 6.25 -4.96 4.52
C ARG A 24 5.03 -4.22 3.98
N ILE A 25 4.35 -3.53 4.87
CA ILE A 25 3.23 -2.66 4.55
C ILE A 25 3.79 -1.33 4.06
N HIS A 26 3.22 -0.83 2.96
CA HIS A 26 3.49 0.49 2.43
C HIS A 26 2.18 1.28 2.34
N LEU A 27 2.20 2.54 2.76
CA LEU A 27 1.04 3.41 2.69
C LEU A 27 1.17 4.44 1.58
N HIS A 28 0.03 4.71 0.94
CA HIS A 28 -0.08 5.74 -0.06
C HIS A 28 0.01 7.13 0.61
N PRO A 29 0.70 8.13 0.02
CA PRO A 29 0.87 9.47 0.59
C PRO A 29 -0.43 10.15 1.02
N ARG A 30 -1.53 9.87 0.31
CA ARG A 30 -2.87 10.38 0.62
C ARG A 30 -3.39 10.01 2.02
N ILE A 31 -2.87 8.94 2.64
CA ILE A 31 -3.23 8.51 3.99
C ILE A 31 -2.05 8.59 4.97
N LYS A 32 -0.90 9.16 4.56
CA LYS A 32 0.19 9.50 5.49
C LYS A 32 -0.29 10.59 6.46
N GLY A 33 0.14 10.51 7.71
CA GLY A 33 -0.36 11.32 8.81
C GLY A 33 -1.68 10.86 9.45
N SER A 34 -2.28 9.76 8.95
CA SER A 34 -3.42 9.13 9.63
C SER A 34 -2.97 8.16 10.71
N GLU A 35 -3.91 7.65 11.52
CA GLU A 35 -3.64 6.59 12.50
C GLU A 35 -3.09 5.29 11.88
N TYR A 36 -3.19 5.13 10.55
CA TYR A 36 -2.65 4.00 9.82
C TYR A 36 -1.15 4.12 9.59
N GLU A 37 -0.57 5.31 9.69
CA GLU A 37 0.88 5.55 9.49
C GLU A 37 1.75 4.67 10.39
N ARG A 38 1.26 4.30 11.58
CA ARG A 38 1.91 3.35 12.48
C ARG A 38 2.10 1.95 11.90
N PHE A 39 1.48 1.64 10.76
CA PHE A 39 1.63 0.39 10.03
C PHE A 39 2.62 0.50 8.87
N ASP A 40 2.95 1.71 8.40
CA ASP A 40 3.93 1.91 7.33
C ASP A 40 5.29 1.33 7.73
N GLY A 41 5.89 0.53 6.84
CA GLY A 41 7.14 -0.18 7.08
C GLY A 41 7.08 -1.39 8.01
N LYS A 42 5.93 -1.67 8.66
CA LYS A 42 5.78 -2.88 9.49
C LYS A 42 5.69 -4.12 8.61
N ARG A 43 6.34 -5.19 9.07
CA ARG A 43 6.21 -6.51 8.47
C ARG A 43 4.94 -7.19 8.98
N LEU A 44 4.18 -7.80 8.07
CA LEU A 44 3.04 -8.61 8.46
C LEU A 44 3.50 -9.82 9.28
N ALA A 45 2.88 -10.00 10.44
CA ALA A 45 3.12 -11.13 11.33
C ALA A 45 2.25 -12.35 10.95
N CYS A 46 1.92 -12.51 9.68
CA CYS A 46 1.19 -13.67 9.16
C CYS A 46 2.11 -14.57 8.34
N GLU A 47 1.77 -15.85 8.29
CA GLU A 47 2.52 -16.79 7.49
C GLU A 47 2.31 -16.50 6.00
N ALA A 48 3.41 -16.27 5.28
CA ALA A 48 3.41 -16.04 3.83
C ALA A 48 2.66 -17.13 3.05
N LYS A 49 2.62 -18.36 3.60
CA LYS A 49 1.91 -19.51 3.02
C LYS A 49 0.39 -19.32 2.93
N LEU A 50 -0.17 -18.43 3.75
CA LEU A 50 -1.60 -18.09 3.74
C LEU A 50 -1.94 -17.01 2.72
N LEU A 51 -0.93 -16.37 2.13
CA LEU A 51 -1.09 -15.32 1.14
C LEU A 51 -0.75 -15.88 -0.24
N SER A 52 -1.66 -15.75 -1.20
CA SER A 52 -1.31 -16.04 -2.60
C SER A 52 -0.32 -14.98 -3.08
N LYS A 53 0.89 -15.43 -3.46
CA LYS A 53 1.94 -14.55 -3.99
C LYS A 53 1.46 -13.79 -5.22
N GLU A 54 0.79 -14.48 -6.14
CA GLU A 54 0.22 -13.89 -7.36
C GLU A 54 -0.80 -12.79 -7.03
N ALA A 55 -1.66 -13.03 -6.03
CA ALA A 55 -2.62 -12.01 -5.59
C ALA A 55 -1.90 -10.80 -4.95
N LEU A 56 -0.85 -11.02 -4.15
CA LEU A 56 -0.05 -9.93 -3.60
C LEU A 56 0.64 -9.11 -4.68
N GLU A 57 1.24 -9.76 -5.68
CA GLU A 57 1.90 -9.11 -6.82
C GLU A 57 0.91 -8.26 -7.62
N LEU A 58 -0.28 -8.78 -7.92
CA LEU A 58 -1.34 -8.04 -8.62
C LEU A 58 -1.74 -6.78 -7.84
N ARG A 59 -1.98 -6.92 -6.53
CA ARG A 59 -2.37 -5.80 -5.65
C ARG A 59 -1.23 -4.81 -5.45
N TRP A 60 0.00 -5.29 -5.38
CA TRP A 60 1.20 -4.46 -5.28
C TRP A 60 1.38 -3.60 -6.54
N ASN A 61 1.21 -4.18 -7.72
CA ASN A 61 1.25 -3.44 -8.99
C ASN A 61 0.17 -2.35 -9.03
N ALA A 62 -1.08 -2.66 -8.68
CA ALA A 62 -2.15 -1.67 -8.62
C ALA A 62 -1.88 -0.52 -7.63
N PHE A 63 -1.22 -0.82 -6.51
CA PHE A 63 -0.74 0.17 -5.55
C PHE A 63 0.37 1.05 -6.15
N GLN A 64 1.35 0.46 -6.84
CA GLN A 64 2.43 1.19 -7.52
C GLN A 64 1.90 2.10 -8.63
N GLU A 65 0.97 1.63 -9.45
CA GLU A 65 0.31 2.46 -10.48
C GLU A 65 -0.36 3.68 -9.84
N ARG A 66 -1.07 3.48 -8.71
CA ARG A 66 -1.71 4.58 -8.00
C ARG A 66 -0.71 5.57 -7.40
N LEU A 67 0.41 5.08 -6.86
CA LEU A 67 1.52 5.93 -6.39
C LEU A 67 2.10 6.76 -7.54
N MET A 68 2.31 6.14 -8.70
CA MET A 68 2.84 6.81 -9.89
C MET A 68 1.90 7.90 -10.41
N LEU A 69 0.58 7.74 -10.30
CA LEU A 69 -0.38 8.81 -10.65
C LEU A 69 -0.21 10.07 -9.79
N VAL A 70 0.20 9.93 -8.53
CA VAL A 70 0.49 11.08 -7.66
C VAL A 70 1.85 11.72 -7.99
N VAL A 71 2.86 10.90 -8.28
CA VAL A 71 4.22 11.38 -8.61
C VAL A 71 4.27 12.00 -10.01
N GLY A 72 3.52 11.46 -10.97
CA GLY A 72 3.40 11.98 -12.33
C GLY A 72 2.75 13.37 -12.40
N LEU A 73 1.90 13.71 -11.42
CA LEU A 73 1.32 15.06 -11.30
C LEU A 73 2.34 16.10 -10.79
N LYS A 74 3.46 15.68 -10.20
CA LYS A 74 4.51 16.57 -9.67
C LYS A 74 5.57 17.00 -10.70
N ARG A 75 5.48 16.56 -11.97
CA ARG A 75 6.48 16.86 -13.01
C ARG A 75 6.15 18.06 -13.92
N SER A 76 5.18 18.89 -13.57
CA SER A 76 4.88 20.13 -14.31
C SER A 76 4.82 21.30 -13.33
N GLY A 77 5.99 21.82 -12.93
CA GLY A 77 6.03 22.99 -12.07
C GLY A 77 7.33 23.28 -11.34
N GLU A 78 8.50 22.90 -11.86
CA GLU A 78 9.80 23.44 -11.41
C GLU A 78 10.75 23.52 -12.61
N ASP A 79 10.53 24.50 -13.48
CA ASP A 79 11.56 25.04 -14.37
C ASP A 79 11.24 26.52 -14.56
N LEU A 80 11.86 27.35 -13.71
CA LEU A 80 11.88 28.80 -13.80
C LEU A 80 13.30 29.28 -13.48
#